data_AF-A0A060Z6R5-F1
#
_entry.id   AF-A0A060Z6R5-F1
#
_cell.length_a   1.000
_cell.length_b   1.000
_cell.length_c   1.000
_cell.angle_alpha   90.00
_cell.angle_beta   90.00
_cell.angle_gamma   90.00
#
_symmetry.space_group_name_H-M   'P 1'
#
loop_
_entity.id
_entity.type
_entity.pdbx_description
1 polymer ?
#
loop_
_entity_poly.entity_id
_entity_poly.type
_entity_poly.pdbx_seq_one_letter_code
_entity_poly.pdbx_strand_id
1 'polypeptide(L)'
;MRIFTVIWAICFFLKEVQAWGFRNGIFHNSIWLEQAAGVYHRESRKGRYQLTYKEAKTVCKYEGGNLATYDQLEAARQIGFHVCAAGWYDKGRVGYPIVKAGANCGFGKVGVIDYGYRLNKSERWDVYCYNPNCE
;
A
#
# COMPACT_ATOMS: atom_id res chain seq x y z
N MET A 1 13.84 -42.72 14.61
CA MET A 1 13.81 -41.52 15.50
C MET A 1 14.51 -40.28 14.93
N ARG A 2 15.73 -40.38 14.36
CA ARG A 2 16.47 -39.19 13.87
C ARG A 2 15.90 -38.50 12.62
N ILE A 3 15.19 -39.23 11.76
CA ILE A 3 14.62 -38.66 10.53
C ILE A 3 13.39 -37.78 10.84
N PHE A 4 12.52 -38.23 11.75
CA PHE A 4 11.34 -37.45 12.17
C PHE A 4 11.72 -36.15 12.88
N THR A 5 12.81 -36.14 13.66
CA THR A 5 13.31 -34.92 14.30
C THR A 5 13.90 -33.94 13.29
N VAL A 6 14.54 -34.43 12.23
CA VAL A 6 15.09 -33.57 11.15
C VAL A 6 13.97 -32.98 10.30
N ILE A 7 12.95 -33.77 9.95
CA ILE A 7 11.77 -33.29 9.22
C ILE A 7 11.02 -32.25 10.05
N TRP A 8 10.82 -32.50 11.35
CA TRP A 8 10.17 -31.54 12.24
C TRP A 8 10.99 -30.25 12.39
N ALA A 9 12.30 -30.34 12.55
CA ALA A 9 13.19 -29.18 12.60
C ALA A 9 13.18 -28.38 11.29
N ILE A 10 13.20 -29.03 10.12
CA ILE A 10 13.12 -28.38 8.81
C ILE A 10 11.75 -27.70 8.61
N CYS A 11 10.64 -28.36 9.00
CA CYS A 11 9.31 -27.75 8.96
C CYS A 11 9.17 -26.58 9.94
N PHE A 12 9.81 -26.65 11.11
CA PHE A 12 9.82 -25.56 12.09
C PHE A 12 10.65 -24.36 11.58
N PHE A 13 11.78 -24.64 10.92
CA PHE A 13 12.62 -23.62 10.27
C PHE A 13 11.91 -22.96 9.07
N LEU A 14 11.16 -23.75 8.28
CA LEU A 14 10.34 -23.23 7.17
C LEU A 14 9.17 -22.36 7.64
N LYS A 15 8.70 -22.56 8.88
CA LYS A 15 7.63 -21.74 9.48
C LYS A 15 8.09 -20.33 9.90
N GLU A 16 9.40 -20.14 10.09
CA GLU A 16 10.02 -18.85 10.47
C GLU A 16 10.51 -18.03 9.25
N VAL A 17 10.66 -18.62 8.05
CA VAL A 17 11.13 -17.93 6.83
C VAL A 17 10.02 -17.34 5.96
N GLN A 18 8.91 -16.89 6.55
CA GLN A 18 7.93 -16.07 5.85
C GLN A 18 8.27 -14.58 5.98
N ALA A 19 9.23 -14.08 5.20
CA ALA A 19 9.27 -12.63 4.92
C ALA A 19 10.10 -12.19 3.69
N TRP A 20 10.58 -13.10 2.85
CA TRP A 20 11.48 -12.73 1.75
C TRP A 20 10.83 -13.10 0.41
N GLY A 21 10.46 -12.07 -0.37
CA GLY A 21 9.99 -12.21 -1.75
C GLY A 21 11.08 -11.77 -2.73
N PHE A 22 11.28 -12.49 -3.83
CA PHE A 22 12.32 -12.18 -4.82
C PHE A 22 11.67 -11.59 -6.09
N ARG A 23 11.92 -10.31 -6.38
CA ARG A 23 11.42 -9.61 -7.59
C ARG A 23 12.56 -8.76 -8.18
N ASN A 24 12.69 -8.74 -9.51
CA ASN A 24 13.72 -7.97 -10.24
C ASN A 24 15.17 -8.18 -9.75
N GLY A 25 15.52 -9.39 -9.30
CA GLY A 25 16.87 -9.70 -8.82
C GLY A 25 17.19 -9.19 -7.42
N ILE A 26 16.20 -8.64 -6.69
CA ILE A 26 16.35 -8.11 -5.34
C ILE A 26 15.47 -8.93 -4.40
N PHE A 27 16.03 -9.29 -3.25
CA PHE A 27 15.26 -9.83 -2.14
C PHE A 27 14.58 -8.69 -1.38
N HIS A 28 13.27 -8.60 -1.49
CA HIS A 28 12.46 -7.68 -0.73
C HIS A 28 12.05 -8.32 0.59
N ASN A 29 12.31 -7.62 1.69
CA ASN A 29 11.63 -7.90 2.96
C ASN A 29 10.15 -7.50 2.78
N SER A 30 9.26 -8.47 2.93
CA SER A 30 7.83 -8.40 2.58
C SER A 30 6.98 -7.45 3.44
N ILE A 31 7.60 -6.48 4.10
CA ILE A 31 6.92 -5.57 5.04
C ILE A 31 6.32 -4.35 4.32
N TRP A 32 6.80 -4.00 3.12
CA TRP A 32 6.32 -2.84 2.35
C TRP A 32 6.10 -3.22 0.89
N LEU A 33 4.89 -3.67 0.55
CA LEU A 33 4.49 -3.88 -0.84
C LEU A 33 4.45 -2.53 -1.57
N GLU A 34 5.25 -2.36 -2.63
CA GLU A 34 5.20 -1.18 -3.50
C GLU A 34 3.84 -1.06 -4.22
N GLN A 35 3.21 -2.21 -4.46
CA GLN A 35 1.89 -2.35 -5.07
C GLN A 35 1.21 -3.63 -4.57
N ALA A 36 -0.11 -3.62 -4.42
CA ALA A 36 -0.89 -4.82 -4.14
C ALA A 36 -2.28 -4.75 -4.76
N ALA A 37 -2.77 -5.85 -5.34
CA ALA A 37 -4.08 -5.92 -6.01
C ALA A 37 -4.32 -4.79 -7.03
N GLY A 38 -3.28 -4.39 -7.77
CA GLY A 38 -3.34 -3.28 -8.72
C GLY A 38 -3.25 -1.89 -8.09
N VAL A 39 -3.30 -1.74 -6.77
CA VAL A 39 -3.20 -0.46 -6.05
C VAL A 39 -1.76 -0.13 -5.67
N TYR A 40 -1.34 1.09 -5.95
CA TYR A 40 0.00 1.59 -5.63
C TYR A 40 -0.02 3.06 -5.20
N HIS A 41 1.03 3.49 -4.50
CA HIS A 41 1.22 4.86 -4.01
C HIS A 41 2.16 5.65 -4.92
N ARG A 42 1.89 6.96 -5.05
CA ARG A 42 2.77 7.91 -5.74
C ARG A 42 2.87 9.22 -4.97
N GLU A 43 4.10 9.73 -4.93
CA GLU A 43 4.41 11.10 -4.52
C GLU A 43 4.62 12.00 -5.75
N SER A 44 4.61 13.31 -5.53
CA SER A 44 5.05 14.22 -6.59
C SER A 44 6.56 14.12 -6.79
N ARG A 45 7.04 14.48 -7.98
CA ARG A 45 8.48 14.71 -8.22
C ARG A 45 9.07 15.81 -7.32
N LYS A 46 8.22 16.70 -6.79
CA LYS A 46 8.60 17.75 -5.84
C LYS A 46 8.67 17.25 -4.38
N GLY A 47 8.41 15.96 -4.16
CA GLY A 47 8.35 15.33 -2.85
C GLY A 47 6.93 15.09 -2.34
N ARG A 48 6.88 14.66 -1.09
CA ARG A 48 5.66 14.25 -0.36
C ARG A 48 4.68 15.41 -0.13
N TYR A 49 3.39 15.10 -0.27
CA TYR A 49 2.26 16.02 -0.05
C TYR A 49 2.29 17.25 -0.95
N GLN A 50 2.53 17.02 -2.24
CA GLN A 50 2.66 18.08 -3.23
C GLN A 50 1.65 17.96 -4.39
N LEU A 51 0.67 17.05 -4.32
CA LEU A 51 -0.35 16.87 -5.36
C LEU A 51 -1.73 17.37 -4.90
N THR A 52 -2.33 18.24 -5.70
CA THR A 52 -3.78 18.55 -5.61
C THR A 52 -4.60 17.39 -6.16
N TYR A 53 -5.92 17.37 -5.90
CA TYR A 53 -6.77 16.29 -6.40
C TYR A 53 -6.76 16.16 -7.93
N LYS A 54 -6.68 17.30 -8.65
CA LYS A 54 -6.61 17.33 -10.11
C LYS A 54 -5.28 16.78 -10.62
N GLU A 55 -4.17 17.13 -9.98
CA GLU A 55 -2.84 16.62 -10.31
C GLU A 55 -2.74 15.13 -10.01
N ALA A 56 -3.22 14.70 -8.84
CA ALA A 56 -3.31 13.29 -8.43
C ALA A 56 -4.05 12.43 -9.47
N LYS A 57 -5.22 12.89 -9.93
CA LYS A 57 -5.97 12.21 -11.00
C LYS A 57 -5.18 12.14 -12.31
N THR A 58 -4.42 13.18 -12.63
CA THR A 58 -3.59 13.23 -13.84
C THR A 58 -2.42 12.24 -13.74
N VAL A 59 -1.78 12.14 -12.58
CA VAL A 59 -0.70 11.17 -12.32
C VAL A 59 -1.18 9.73 -12.56
N CYS A 60 -2.29 9.32 -11.94
CA CYS A 60 -2.78 7.95 -12.14
C CYS A 60 -3.15 7.66 -13.60
N LYS A 61 -3.77 8.63 -14.29
CA LYS A 61 -4.11 8.50 -15.71
C LYS A 61 -2.90 8.39 -16.61
N TYR A 62 -1.85 9.15 -16.33
CA TYR A 62 -0.60 9.11 -17.08
C TYR A 62 0.04 7.72 -17.02
N GLU A 63 -0.07 7.04 -15.87
CA GLU A 63 0.41 5.67 -15.68
C GLU A 63 -0.59 4.59 -16.14
N GLY A 64 -1.63 4.96 -16.91
CA GLY A 64 -2.62 4.02 -17.47
C GLY A 64 -3.66 3.51 -16.47
N GLY A 65 -3.69 4.07 -15.25
CA GLY A 65 -4.63 3.72 -14.19
C GLY A 65 -5.68 4.81 -13.93
N ASN A 66 -6.38 4.66 -12.81
CA ASN A 66 -7.28 5.65 -12.26
C ASN A 66 -7.01 5.82 -10.76
N LEU A 67 -7.68 6.77 -10.11
CA LEU A 67 -7.67 6.84 -8.65
C LEU A 67 -8.27 5.55 -8.08
N ALA A 68 -7.61 4.98 -7.07
CA ALA A 68 -8.12 3.79 -6.40
C ALA A 68 -9.46 4.09 -5.69
N THR A 69 -10.42 3.18 -5.77
CA THR A 69 -11.63 3.24 -4.95
C THR A 69 -11.33 2.85 -3.50
N TYR A 70 -12.24 3.20 -2.58
CA TYR A 70 -12.11 2.76 -1.19
C TYR A 70 -11.99 1.23 -1.09
N ASP A 71 -12.84 0.49 -1.82
CA ASP A 71 -12.87 -0.98 -1.78
C ASP A 71 -11.58 -1.58 -2.35
N GLN A 72 -11.02 -1.00 -3.42
CA GLN A 72 -9.73 -1.42 -3.97
C GLN A 72 -8.59 -1.18 -2.99
N LEU A 73 -8.57 0.01 -2.36
CA LEU A 73 -7.56 0.36 -1.37
C LEU A 73 -7.64 -0.52 -0.12
N GLU A 74 -8.85 -0.85 0.33
CA GLU A 74 -9.10 -1.76 1.46
C GLU A 74 -8.73 -3.20 1.10
N ALA A 75 -9.05 -3.68 -0.12
CA ALA A 75 -8.63 -4.99 -0.59
C ALA A 75 -7.09 -5.11 -0.66
N ALA A 76 -6.41 -4.08 -1.19
CA ALA A 76 -4.95 -4.01 -1.20
C ALA A 76 -4.36 -4.05 0.22
N ARG A 77 -4.97 -3.31 1.16
CA ARG A 77 -4.57 -3.33 2.57
C ARG A 77 -4.71 -4.72 3.19
N GLN A 78 -5.81 -5.43 2.92
CA GLN A 78 -6.04 -6.78 3.47
C GLN A 78 -4.97 -7.79 3.06
N ILE A 79 -4.32 -7.59 1.92
CA ILE A 79 -3.23 -8.44 1.42
C ILE A 79 -1.82 -7.88 1.72
N GLY A 80 -1.70 -6.85 2.57
CA GLY A 80 -0.41 -6.38 3.07
C GLY A 80 0.05 -5.01 2.55
N PHE A 81 -0.77 -4.28 1.78
CA PHE A 81 -0.41 -2.92 1.36
C PHE A 81 -0.50 -1.94 2.54
N HIS A 82 0.66 -1.52 3.05
CA HIS A 82 0.78 -0.59 4.16
C HIS A 82 1.56 0.65 3.70
N VAL A 83 0.94 1.83 3.77
CA VAL A 83 1.62 3.09 3.46
C VAL A 83 1.27 4.13 4.50
N CYS A 84 2.30 4.68 5.15
CA CYS A 84 2.14 5.68 6.20
C CYS A 84 2.06 7.11 5.68
N ALA A 85 1.25 7.35 4.63
CA ALA A 85 1.15 8.67 4.01
C ALA A 85 -0.26 8.93 3.47
N ALA A 86 -0.85 10.05 3.88
CA ALA A 86 -2.17 10.44 3.41
C ALA A 86 -2.16 10.81 1.92
N GLY A 87 -3.07 10.22 1.16
CA GLY A 87 -3.14 10.42 -0.28
C GLY A 87 -4.57 10.53 -0.78
N TRP A 88 -4.73 11.19 -1.91
CA TRP A 88 -5.99 11.26 -2.65
C TRP A 88 -6.37 9.88 -3.19
N TYR A 89 -7.66 9.56 -3.09
CA TYR A 89 -8.29 8.41 -3.74
C TYR A 89 -9.68 8.81 -4.27
N ASP A 90 -10.49 7.87 -4.77
CA ASP A 90 -11.75 8.17 -5.48
C ASP A 90 -12.70 9.12 -4.72
N LYS A 91 -13.57 9.81 -5.47
CA LYS A 91 -14.50 10.86 -5.00
C LYS A 91 -13.81 12.03 -4.31
N GLY A 92 -12.50 12.20 -4.47
CA GLY A 92 -11.74 13.28 -3.82
C GLY A 92 -11.78 13.17 -2.31
N ARG A 93 -11.64 11.93 -1.85
CA ARG A 93 -11.38 11.60 -0.47
C ARG A 93 -9.88 11.48 -0.26
N VAL A 94 -9.45 11.62 0.99
CA VAL A 94 -8.05 11.48 1.41
C VAL A 94 -7.98 10.44 2.50
N GLY A 95 -6.98 9.57 2.45
CA GLY A 95 -6.79 8.54 3.46
C GLY A 95 -5.54 7.73 3.20
N TYR A 96 -5.31 6.69 3.99
CA TYR A 96 -4.15 5.82 3.82
C TYR A 96 -4.37 4.42 4.44
N PRO A 97 -3.84 3.34 3.82
CA PRO A 97 -4.05 1.97 4.28
C PRO A 97 -3.04 1.56 5.35
N ILE A 98 -3.54 1.04 6.49
CA ILE A 98 -2.74 0.53 7.60
C ILE A 98 -3.02 -0.94 7.86
N VAL A 99 -1.98 -1.78 7.69
CA VAL A 99 -2.06 -3.23 7.90
C VAL A 99 -1.78 -3.60 9.36
N LYS A 100 -0.83 -2.90 10.00
CA LYS A 100 -0.39 -3.16 11.36
C LYS A 100 -0.44 -1.86 12.15
N ALA A 101 -1.11 -1.88 13.30
CA ALA A 101 -1.13 -0.75 14.20
C ALA A 101 0.31 -0.38 14.62
N GLY A 102 0.69 0.88 14.41
CA GLY A 102 1.94 1.44 14.89
C GLY A 102 1.68 2.71 15.70
N ALA A 103 2.54 3.00 16.67
CA ALA A 103 2.47 4.27 17.40
C ALA A 103 2.67 5.48 16.46
N ASN A 104 3.53 5.32 15.45
CA ASN A 104 3.88 6.37 14.50
C ASN A 104 2.93 6.44 13.30
N CYS A 105 2.07 5.43 13.10
CA CYS A 105 1.23 5.34 11.93
C CYS A 105 -0.13 4.70 12.20
N GLY A 106 -1.21 5.41 11.85
CA GLY A 106 -2.59 4.96 12.08
C GLY A 106 -3.11 5.17 13.50
N PHE A 107 -2.34 5.81 14.39
CA PHE A 107 -2.75 6.09 15.78
C PHE A 107 -3.27 4.85 16.52
N GLY A 108 -2.60 3.71 16.33
CA GLY A 108 -3.03 2.44 16.93
C GLY A 108 -4.20 1.74 16.23
N LYS A 109 -4.70 2.26 15.10
CA LYS A 109 -5.79 1.66 14.33
C LYS A 109 -5.27 0.91 13.10
N VAL A 110 -6.00 -0.14 12.73
CA VAL A 110 -5.82 -0.91 11.48
C VAL A 110 -7.01 -0.61 10.58
N GLY A 111 -6.78 -0.58 9.27
CA GLY A 111 -7.79 -0.23 8.27
C GLY A 111 -7.33 0.91 7.36
N VAL A 112 -8.19 1.30 6.41
CA VAL A 112 -8.01 2.57 5.71
C VAL A 112 -8.39 3.70 6.65
N ILE A 113 -7.40 4.50 7.05
CA ILE A 113 -7.61 5.70 7.84
C ILE A 113 -8.14 6.79 6.91
N ASP A 114 -9.46 6.96 6.91
CA ASP A 114 -10.17 7.88 6.04
C ASP A 114 -10.28 9.27 6.67
N TYR A 115 -9.75 10.30 6.00
CA TYR A 115 -9.95 11.72 6.36
C TYR A 115 -11.24 12.27 5.74
N GLY A 116 -11.94 11.46 4.94
CA GLY A 116 -13.21 11.76 4.33
C GLY A 116 -13.11 12.62 3.07
N TYR A 117 -14.27 13.06 2.61
CA TYR A 117 -14.38 13.93 1.44
C TYR A 117 -13.80 15.31 1.76
N ARG A 118 -12.88 15.79 0.92
CA ARG A 118 -12.30 17.13 1.07
C ARG A 118 -13.10 18.16 0.26
N LEU A 119 -13.57 19.22 0.90
CA LEU A 119 -14.21 20.34 0.19
C LEU A 119 -13.18 21.10 -0.65
N ASN A 120 -12.00 21.35 -0.09
CA ASN A 120 -10.91 22.02 -0.78
C ASN A 120 -10.07 21.01 -1.58
N LYS A 121 -10.30 20.95 -2.90
CA LYS A 121 -9.56 20.08 -3.82
C LYS A 121 -8.15 20.58 -4.16
N SER A 122 -7.78 21.76 -3.66
CA SER A 122 -6.43 22.34 -3.78
C SER A 122 -5.52 22.00 -2.61
N GLU A 123 -6.02 21.26 -1.61
CA GLU A 123 -5.15 20.65 -0.60
C GLU A 123 -4.11 19.74 -1.25
N ARG A 124 -2.96 19.60 -0.60
CA ARG A 124 -1.83 18.87 -1.18
C ARG A 124 -1.55 17.63 -0.37
N TRP A 125 -1.61 16.49 -1.06
CA TRP A 125 -1.44 15.15 -0.51
C TRP A 125 -0.66 14.30 -1.52
N ASP A 126 -0.45 13.03 -1.19
CA ASP A 126 0.02 12.04 -2.16
C ASP A 126 -1.16 11.49 -2.97
N VAL A 127 -0.99 10.38 -3.69
CA VAL A 127 -2.08 9.73 -4.40
C VAL A 127 -2.00 8.21 -4.33
N TYR A 128 -3.17 7.57 -4.25
CA TYR A 128 -3.35 6.14 -4.44
C TYR A 128 -4.01 5.88 -5.80
N CYS A 129 -3.30 5.16 -6.64
CA CYS A 129 -3.73 4.81 -7.99
C CYS A 129 -4.07 3.32 -8.05
N TYR A 130 -4.93 2.97 -9.00
CA TYR A 130 -5.29 1.60 -9.32
C TYR A 130 -5.08 1.36 -10.82
N ASN A 131 -4.32 0.33 -11.14
CA ASN A 131 -4.16 -0.18 -12.49
C ASN A 131 -4.31 -1.71 -12.47
N PRO A 132 -5.35 -2.29 -13.11
CA PRO A 132 -5.55 -3.74 -13.16
C PRO A 132 -4.50 -4.46 -14.00
N ASN A 133 -3.81 -3.75 -14.89
CA ASN A 133 -2.85 -4.30 -15.85
C ASN A 133 -1.40 -4.13 -15.38
N CYS A 134 -1.17 -3.73 -14.13
CA CYS A 134 0.18 -3.65 -13.59
C CYS A 134 0.69 -5.07 -13.28
N GLU A 135 1.56 -5.57 -14.16
CA GLU A 135 2.36 -6.78 -13.99
C GLU A 135 3.63 -6.53 -13.16
#